data_AF-A0A939WJ57-F1
#
_entry.id   AF-A0A939WJ57-F1
#
_cell.length_a   1.000
_cell.length_b   1.000
_cell.length_c   1.000
_cell.angle_alpha   90.00
_cell.angle_beta   90.00
_cell.angle_gamma   90.00
#
_symmetry.space_group_name_H-M   'P 1'
#
loop_
_entity.id
_entity.type
_entity.pdbx_description
1 polymer ?
#
loop_
_entity_poly.entity_id
_entity_poly.type
_entity_poly.pdbx_seq_one_letter_code
_entity_poly.pdbx_strand_id
1 'polypeptide(L)'
;MKNEIRLIKTDEEYKAALKLADNLFDAEPDTPDGDKLELIVALIEIYEKEHFPIENPSPLAAIRFRMEQMNLSPKDLIPIIGSKSKVSEVLSGKRTLSLNMIRRISSELGIPAEILIQPYDAIA
;
A
#
# COMPACT_ATOMS: atom_id res chain seq x y z
N MET A 1 20.63 -28.73 -19.77
CA MET A 1 19.34 -28.76 -19.07
C MET A 1 18.48 -27.64 -19.65
N LYS A 2 17.27 -27.94 -20.13
CA LYS A 2 16.30 -26.92 -20.52
C LYS A 2 15.80 -26.22 -19.25
N ASN A 3 16.50 -25.19 -18.79
CA ASN A 3 15.88 -24.20 -17.91
C ASN A 3 14.98 -23.34 -18.80
N GLU A 4 13.75 -23.80 -19.01
CA GLU A 4 12.74 -22.92 -19.59
C GLU A 4 12.37 -21.91 -18.50
N ILE A 5 13.01 -20.73 -18.56
CA ILE A 5 12.61 -19.57 -17.78
C ILE A 5 11.18 -19.25 -18.17
N ARG A 6 10.27 -19.29 -17.20
CA ARG A 6 8.83 -19.07 -17.40
C ARG A 6 8.32 -18.17 -16.29
N LEU A 7 7.34 -17.35 -16.64
CA LEU A 7 6.60 -16.52 -15.68
C LEU A 7 5.83 -17.41 -14.71
N ILE A 8 5.74 -16.97 -13.46
CA ILE A 8 4.83 -17.51 -12.45
C ILE A 8 3.41 -17.10 -12.84
N LYS A 9 2.47 -18.05 -12.86
CA LYS A 9 1.08 -17.82 -13.28
C LYS A 9 0.05 -18.34 -12.31
N THR A 10 0.45 -19.15 -11.33
CA THR A 10 -0.46 -19.70 -10.32
C THR A 10 0.09 -19.53 -8.91
N ASP A 11 -0.81 -19.60 -7.91
CA ASP A 11 -0.45 -19.51 -6.50
C ASP A 11 0.48 -20.65 -6.05
N GLU A 12 0.35 -21.84 -6.64
CA GLU A 12 1.25 -22.97 -6.37
C GLU A 12 2.67 -22.69 -6.88
N GLU A 13 2.81 -22.16 -8.10
CA GLU A 13 4.09 -21.76 -8.66
C GLU A 13 4.72 -20.63 -7.84
N TYR A 14 3.91 -19.67 -7.40
CA TYR A 14 4.33 -18.57 -6.53
C TYR A 14 4.86 -19.07 -5.18
N LYS A 15 4.12 -19.97 -4.50
CA LYS A 15 4.57 -20.58 -3.24
C LYS A 15 5.85 -21.40 -3.42
N ALA A 16 6.00 -22.10 -4.54
CA ALA A 16 7.22 -22.84 -4.85
C ALA A 16 8.41 -21.90 -5.08
N ALA A 17 8.19 -20.78 -5.76
CA ALA A 17 9.20 -19.74 -5.98
C ALA A 17 9.64 -19.10 -4.65
N LEU A 18 8.70 -18.73 -3.78
CA LEU A 18 9.00 -18.22 -2.43
C LEU A 18 9.87 -19.19 -1.62
N LYS A 19 9.50 -20.47 -1.60
CA LYS A 19 10.28 -21.50 -0.91
C LYS A 19 11.68 -21.66 -1.50
N LEU A 20 11.81 -21.51 -2.82
CA LEU A 20 13.11 -21.62 -3.48
C LEU A 20 13.99 -20.41 -3.19
N ALA A 21 13.42 -19.20 -3.16
CA ALA A 21 14.13 -18.00 -2.72
C ALA A 21 14.62 -18.12 -1.27
N ASP A 22 13.78 -18.61 -0.36
CA ASP A 22 14.12 -18.85 1.04
C ASP A 22 15.30 -19.84 1.18
N ASN A 23 15.30 -20.93 0.41
CA ASN A 23 16.42 -21.88 0.41
C ASN A 23 17.74 -21.31 -0.16
N LEU A 24 17.65 -20.27 -1.00
CA LEU A 24 18.80 -19.63 -1.64
C LEU A 24 19.19 -18.32 -0.92
N PHE A 25 18.53 -17.96 0.19
CA PHE A 25 18.65 -16.65 0.81
C PHE A 25 20.08 -16.27 1.20
N ASP A 26 20.88 -17.24 1.65
CA ASP A 26 22.28 -17.06 2.03
C ASP A 26 23.26 -17.23 0.84
N ALA A 27 22.78 -17.30 -0.40
CA ALA A 27 23.63 -17.42 -1.56
C ALA A 27 24.45 -16.13 -1.78
N GLU A 28 25.76 -16.29 -1.98
CA GLU A 28 26.64 -15.17 -2.27
C GLU A 28 26.33 -14.57 -3.67
N PRO A 29 26.46 -13.24 -3.84
CA PRO A 29 26.35 -12.58 -5.14
C PRO A 29 27.33 -13.15 -6.17
N ASP A 30 27.01 -13.02 -7.46
CA ASP A 30 27.83 -13.48 -8.58
C ASP A 30 28.15 -14.99 -8.57
N THR A 31 27.39 -15.78 -7.80
CA THR A 31 27.41 -17.24 -7.84
C THR A 31 26.21 -17.79 -8.61
N PRO A 32 26.25 -19.02 -9.13
CA PRO A 32 25.10 -19.61 -9.81
C PRO A 32 23.81 -19.63 -8.96
N ASP A 33 23.95 -19.77 -7.65
CA ASP A 33 22.81 -19.73 -6.72
C ASP A 33 22.34 -18.30 -6.44
N GLY A 34 23.25 -17.33 -6.39
CA GLY A 34 22.94 -15.90 -6.33
C GLY A 34 22.22 -15.39 -7.57
N ASP A 35 22.72 -15.71 -8.78
CA ASP A 35 22.08 -15.39 -10.06
C ASP A 35 20.66 -15.98 -10.14
N LYS A 36 20.50 -17.19 -9.60
CA LYS A 36 19.21 -17.89 -9.55
C LYS A 36 18.26 -17.25 -8.54
N LEU A 37 18.75 -16.83 -7.37
CA LEU A 37 17.97 -16.08 -6.39
C LEU A 37 17.47 -14.78 -7.01
N GLU A 38 18.34 -14.00 -7.66
CA GLU A 38 17.99 -12.74 -8.30
C GLU A 38 16.88 -12.93 -9.35
N LEU A 39 17.02 -13.94 -10.21
CA LEU A 39 16.00 -14.27 -11.21
C LEU A 39 14.65 -14.64 -10.56
N ILE A 40 14.66 -15.47 -9.50
CA ILE A 40 13.43 -15.92 -8.84
C ILE A 40 12.74 -14.76 -8.14
N VAL A 41 13.49 -13.88 -7.48
CA VAL A 41 12.96 -12.67 -6.85
C VAL A 41 12.29 -11.78 -7.89
N ALA A 42 12.93 -11.55 -9.04
CA ALA A 42 12.33 -10.77 -10.12
C ALA A 42 11.01 -11.39 -10.66
N LEU A 43 10.94 -12.72 -10.76
CA LEU A 43 9.71 -13.41 -11.18
C LEU A 43 8.60 -13.33 -10.12
N ILE A 44 8.95 -13.40 -8.83
CA ILE A 44 8.03 -13.20 -7.70
C ILE A 44 7.46 -11.79 -7.75
N GLU A 45 8.29 -10.76 -7.90
CA GLU A 45 7.87 -9.36 -7.98
C GLU A 45 6.88 -9.10 -9.13
N ILE A 46 7.12 -9.70 -10.30
CA ILE A 46 6.20 -9.61 -11.45
C ILE A 46 4.84 -10.20 -11.10
N TYR A 47 4.81 -11.38 -10.48
CA TYR A 47 3.57 -12.04 -10.07
C TYR A 47 2.82 -11.22 -9.00
N GLU A 48 3.53 -10.77 -7.96
CA GLU A 48 2.96 -9.97 -6.88
C GLU A 48 2.38 -8.65 -7.38
N LYS A 49 3.05 -7.98 -8.32
CA LYS A 49 2.54 -6.73 -8.89
C LYS A 49 1.17 -6.89 -9.57
N GLU A 50 0.91 -8.05 -10.18
CA GLU A 50 -0.36 -8.35 -10.84
C GLU A 50 -1.42 -8.89 -9.87
N HIS A 51 -1.03 -9.72 -8.90
CA HIS A 51 -1.95 -10.49 -8.05
C HIS A 51 -2.13 -9.92 -6.65
N PHE A 52 -1.11 -9.24 -6.13
CA PHE A 52 -1.06 -8.61 -4.81
C PHE A 52 -0.59 -7.16 -4.93
N PRO A 53 -1.31 -6.32 -5.71
CA PRO A 53 -0.92 -4.91 -5.83
C PRO A 53 -0.84 -4.30 -4.44
N ILE A 54 0.25 -3.56 -4.18
CA ILE A 54 0.37 -2.76 -2.96
C ILE A 54 -0.78 -1.74 -3.01
N GLU A 55 -1.86 -2.03 -2.32
CA GLU A 55 -2.97 -1.09 -2.20
C GLU A 55 -2.44 0.15 -1.49
N ASN A 56 -2.67 1.32 -2.11
CA ASN A 56 -2.45 2.57 -1.40
C ASN A 56 -3.25 2.52 -0.09
N PRO A 57 -2.68 3.01 1.03
CA PRO A 57 -3.43 3.04 2.27
C PRO A 57 -4.74 3.78 2.04
N SER A 58 -5.84 3.26 2.59
CA SER A 58 -7.13 3.95 2.57
C SER A 58 -6.93 5.43 2.94
N PRO A 59 -7.62 6.39 2.29
CA PRO A 59 -7.53 7.81 2.64
C PRO A 59 -7.64 8.06 4.14
N LEU A 60 -8.49 7.27 4.82
CA LEU A 60 -8.72 7.32 6.26
C LEU A 60 -7.51 6.85 7.07
N ALA A 61 -6.89 5.75 6.64
CA ALA A 61 -5.68 5.24 7.26
C ALA A 61 -4.53 6.24 7.11
N ALA A 62 -4.37 6.84 5.92
CA ALA A 62 -3.37 7.87 5.68
C ALA A 62 -3.57 9.11 6.57
N ILE A 63 -4.83 9.57 6.72
CA ILE A 63 -5.15 10.68 7.64
C ILE A 63 -4.81 10.33 9.09
N ARG A 64 -5.21 9.16 9.56
CA ARG A 64 -4.94 8.71 10.94
C ARG A 64 -3.45 8.58 11.22
N PHE A 65 -2.71 8.01 10.27
CA PHE A 65 -1.27 7.87 10.36
C PHE A 65 -0.59 9.24 10.43
N ARG A 66 -0.98 10.21 9.58
CA ARG A 66 -0.48 11.58 9.69
C ARG A 66 -0.84 12.25 11.02
N MET A 67 -2.06 12.05 11.51
CA MET A 67 -2.46 12.57 12.82
C MET A 67 -1.56 12.03 13.92
N GLU A 68 -1.25 10.73 13.92
CA GLU A 68 -0.35 10.11 14.90
C GLU A 68 1.07 10.70 14.80
N GLN A 69 1.64 10.77 13.59
CA GLN A 69 2.97 11.34 13.36
C GLN A 69 3.10 12.80 13.82
N MET A 70 2.01 13.57 13.69
CA MET A 70 1.97 14.99 14.04
C MET A 70 1.38 15.24 15.44
N ASN A 71 1.07 14.19 16.20
CA ASN A 71 0.42 14.24 17.50
C ASN A 71 -0.89 15.08 17.52
N LEU A 72 -1.70 14.95 16.46
CA LEU A 72 -2.96 15.67 16.28
C LEU A 72 -4.13 14.90 16.86
N SER A 73 -5.05 15.62 17.50
CA SER A 73 -6.34 15.11 17.91
C SER A 73 -7.41 15.37 16.83
N PRO A 74 -8.58 14.69 16.87
CA PRO A 74 -9.68 15.01 15.96
C PRO A 74 -10.15 16.47 16.02
N LYS A 75 -9.96 17.17 17.15
CA LYS A 75 -10.35 18.59 17.24
C LYS A 75 -9.47 19.47 16.35
N ASP A 76 -8.22 19.08 16.12
CA ASP A 76 -7.26 19.83 15.32
C ASP A 76 -7.56 19.74 13.82
N LEU A 77 -8.41 18.79 13.41
CA LEU A 77 -8.91 18.70 12.03
C LEU A 77 -10.13 19.59 11.75
N ILE A 78 -10.72 20.22 12.77
CA ILE A 78 -11.90 21.09 12.60
C ILE A 78 -11.61 22.24 11.63
N PRO A 79 -10.49 22.98 11.74
CA PRO A 79 -10.14 24.01 10.78
C PRO A 79 -10.08 23.46 9.35
N ILE A 80 -9.61 22.23 9.14
CA ILE A 80 -9.33 21.61 7.83
C ILE A 80 -10.59 21.01 7.19
N ILE A 81 -11.37 20.25 7.96
CA ILE A 81 -12.52 19.46 7.47
C ILE A 81 -13.85 20.17 7.70
N GLY A 82 -13.93 21.03 8.73
CA GLY A 82 -15.14 21.75 9.13
C GLY A 82 -15.64 21.33 10.51
N SER A 83 -16.95 21.18 10.69
CA SER A 83 -17.52 20.95 12.03
C SER A 83 -17.03 19.65 12.69
N LYS A 84 -17.11 19.61 14.02
CA LYS A 84 -16.81 18.41 14.83
C LYS A 84 -17.57 17.16 14.34
N SER A 85 -18.83 17.31 13.92
CA SER A 85 -19.62 16.22 13.34
C SER A 85 -18.99 15.69 12.06
N LYS A 86 -18.60 16.58 11.14
CA LYS A 86 -17.96 16.20 9.87
C LYS A 86 -16.63 15.49 10.10
N VAL A 87 -15.80 15.97 11.03
CA VAL A 87 -14.55 15.29 11.37
C VAL A 87 -14.83 13.87 11.87
N SER A 88 -15.78 13.71 12.80
CA SER A 88 -16.14 12.40 13.34
C SER A 88 -16.66 11.47 12.24
N GLU A 89 -17.55 11.96 11.37
CA GLU A 89 -18.12 11.19 10.25
C GLU A 89 -17.03 10.77 9.26
N VAL A 90 -16.10 11.68 8.92
CA VAL A 90 -14.96 11.35 8.05
C VAL A 90 -14.10 10.29 8.72
N LEU A 91 -13.57 10.53 9.92
CA LEU A 91 -12.66 9.58 10.57
C LEU A 91 -13.30 8.21 10.79
N SER A 92 -14.60 8.15 11.09
CA SER A 92 -15.34 6.89 11.23
C SER A 92 -15.73 6.22 9.92
N GLY A 93 -15.44 6.83 8.77
CA GLY A 93 -15.78 6.30 7.45
C GLY A 93 -17.25 6.46 7.07
N LYS A 94 -18.08 7.13 7.89
CA LYS A 94 -19.50 7.40 7.58
C LYS A 94 -19.70 8.47 6.51
N ARG A 95 -18.61 9.17 6.11
CA ARG A 95 -18.62 10.20 5.09
C ARG A 95 -17.38 10.09 4.20
N THR A 96 -17.61 10.19 2.89
CA THR A 96 -16.55 10.31 1.90
C THR A 96 -15.96 11.73 1.87
N LEU A 97 -14.67 11.84 1.54
CA LEU A 97 -14.00 13.13 1.40
C LEU A 97 -14.56 13.89 0.19
N SER A 98 -14.95 15.15 0.41
CA SER A 98 -15.24 16.07 -0.70
C SER A 98 -13.94 16.59 -1.33
N LEU A 99 -13.99 17.04 -2.59
CA LEU A 99 -12.81 17.60 -3.27
C LEU A 99 -12.17 18.77 -2.50
N ASN A 100 -12.97 19.61 -1.85
CA ASN A 100 -12.46 20.68 -0.99
C ASN A 100 -11.76 20.14 0.25
N MET A 101 -12.29 19.08 0.88
CA MET A 101 -11.60 18.41 2.00
C MET A 101 -10.26 17.83 1.53
N ILE A 102 -10.23 17.17 0.37
CA ILE A 102 -9.00 16.57 -0.19
C ILE A 102 -7.92 17.64 -0.38
N ARG A 103 -8.24 18.78 -1.01
CA ARG A 103 -7.27 19.87 -1.21
C ARG A 103 -6.72 20.42 0.10
N ARG A 104 -7.58 20.59 1.11
CA ARG A 104 -7.18 21.12 2.43
C ARG A 104 -6.38 20.11 3.22
N ILE A 105 -6.79 18.84 3.25
CA ILE A 105 -6.04 17.78 3.91
C ILE A 105 -4.66 17.60 3.26
N SER A 106 -4.59 17.65 1.93
CA SER A 106 -3.32 17.52 1.21
C SER A 106 -2.35 18.65 1.54
N SER A 107 -2.83 19.91 1.55
CA SER A 107 -2.00 21.07 1.88
C SER A 107 -1.58 21.13 3.35
N GLU A 108 -2.49 20.82 4.28
CA GLU A 108 -2.25 20.98 5.72
C GLU A 108 -1.56 19.76 6.36
N LEU A 109 -1.85 18.55 5.90
CA LEU A 109 -1.28 17.30 6.46
C LEU A 109 -0.20 16.68 5.57
N GLY A 110 0.11 17.27 4.40
CA GLY A 110 1.12 16.76 3.48
C GLY A 110 0.83 15.35 2.98
N ILE A 111 -0.45 15.00 2.83
CA ILE A 111 -0.88 13.72 2.25
C ILE A 111 -1.03 13.92 0.73
N PRO A 112 -0.38 13.11 -0.12
CA PRO A 112 -0.56 13.16 -1.56
C PRO A 112 -2.03 13.06 -1.95
N ALA A 113 -2.48 13.94 -2.86
CA ALA A 113 -3.88 13.95 -3.30
C ALA A 113 -4.28 12.61 -3.95
N GLU A 114 -3.36 11.93 -4.64
CA GLU A 114 -3.55 10.60 -5.23
C GLU A 114 -3.94 9.52 -4.22
N ILE A 115 -3.51 9.63 -2.96
CA ILE A 115 -3.93 8.74 -1.88
C ILE A 115 -5.34 9.13 -1.42
N LEU A 116 -5.64 10.42 -1.30
CA LEU A 116 -6.91 10.93 -0.79
C LEU A 116 -8.09 10.77 -1.75
N ILE A 117 -7.84 10.68 -3.06
CA ILE A 117 -8.88 10.47 -4.10
C ILE A 117 -9.25 9.00 -4.29
N GLN A 118 -8.55 8.06 -3.63
CA GLN A 118 -8.85 6.64 -3.78
C GLN A 118 -10.30 6.37 -3.38
N PRO A 119 -11.04 5.58 -4.18
CA PRO A 119 -12.43 5.29 -3.89
C PRO A 119 -12.54 4.49 -2.60
N TYR A 120 -13.50 4.85 -1.76
CA TYR A 120 -13.91 4.06 -0.61
C TYR A 120 -15.38 4.34 -0.34
N ASP A 121 -16.11 3.31 0.04
CA ASP A 121 -17.52 3.43 0.37
C ASP A 121 -17.69 3.94 1.80
N ALA A 122 -18.68 4.80 2.00
CA ALA A 122 -19.06 5.20 3.33
C ALA A 122 -19.67 4.00 4.07
N ILE A 123 -19.23 3.75 5.30
CA ILE A 123 -19.82 2.73 6.15
C ILE A 123 -21.25 3.17 6.49
N ALA A 124 -22.23 2.32 6.15
CA ALA A 124 -23.65 2.53 6.42
C ALA A 124 -23.94 2.67 7.92
#